data_AF-A0A2Z4GDW5-F1
#
_entry.id   AF-A0A2Z4GDW5-F1
#
_cell.length_a   1.000
_cell.length_b   1.000
_cell.length_c   1.000
_cell.angle_alpha   90.00
_cell.angle_beta   90.00
_cell.angle_gamma   90.00
#
_symmetry.space_group_name_H-M   'P 1'
#
loop_
_entity.id
_entity.type
_entity.pdbx_description
1 polymer ?
#
loop_
_entity_poly.entity_id
_entity_poly.type
_entity_poly.pdbx_seq_one_letter_code
_entity_poly.pdbx_strand_id
1 'polypeptide(L)' 'MSVKLFADNDFIRIDRSHLVHISYIKGLDLRSGVTFVKLSNQKELAVPRRKSASIRALLAS' A
#
# COMPACT_ATOMS: atom_id res chain seq x y z
N MET A 1 8.72 4.79 28.41
CA MET A 1 8.30 5.47 27.16
C MET A 1 8.69 4.59 25.99
N SER A 2 7.72 4.12 25.19
CA SER A 2 8.00 3.35 23.98
C SER A 2 8.30 4.31 22.84
N VAL A 3 9.49 4.24 22.26
CA VAL A 3 9.86 5.02 21.07
C VAL A 3 9.19 4.37 19.87
N LYS A 4 8.18 5.03 19.30
CA LYS A 4 7.56 4.58 18.05
C LYS A 4 8.53 4.86 16.90
N LEU A 5 9.01 3.79 16.26
CA LEU A 5 9.90 3.84 15.09
C LEU A 5 9.24 4.46 13.85
N PHE A 6 7.91 4.42 13.77
CA PHE A 6 7.13 4.95 12.65
C PHE A 6 5.92 5.70 13.19
N ALA A 7 5.54 6.82 12.55
CA ALA A 7 4.22 7.39 12.75
C ALA A 7 3.20 6.44 12.12
N ASP A 8 2.16 6.07 12.87
CA ASP A 8 1.25 4.97 12.52
C ASP A 8 0.49 5.21 11.20
N ASN A 9 0.46 6.45 10.71
CA ASN A 9 -0.30 6.85 9.52
C ASN A 9 0.54 7.01 8.24
N ASP A 10 1.87 6.88 8.30
CA ASP A 10 2.72 7.16 7.14
C ASP A 10 3.01 5.91 6.29
N PHE A 11 2.71 4.71 6.82
CA PHE A 11 3.05 3.44 6.19
C PHE A 11 1.81 2.56 6.01
N ILE A 12 1.64 2.05 4.78
CA ILE A 12 0.60 1.09 4.43
C ILE A 12 1.23 -0.28 4.22
N ARG A 13 0.71 -1.27 4.93
CA ARG A 13 1.14 -2.66 4.77
C ARG A 13 0.40 -3.32 3.61
N ILE A 14 1.01 -3.33 2.43
CA ILE A 14 0.45 -3.87 1.19
C ILE A 14 0.20 -5.39 1.29
N ASP A 15 1.19 -6.15 1.73
CA ASP A 15 1.09 -7.59 1.96
C ASP A 15 1.86 -8.02 3.22
N ARG A 16 2.17 -9.31 3.39
CA ARG A 16 2.91 -9.78 4.58
C ARG A 16 4.39 -9.36 4.57
N SER A 17 4.97 -9.19 3.39
CA SER A 17 6.39 -8.89 3.14
C SER A 17 6.64 -7.40 2.83
N HIS A 18 5.61 -6.64 2.45
CA HIS A 18 5.75 -5.26 1.99
C HIS A 18 5.01 -4.28 2.90
N LEU A 19 5.79 -3.38 3.52
CA LEU A 19 5.36 -2.18 4.21
C LEU A 19 5.88 -0.98 3.40
N VAL A 20 4.99 -0.09 2.97
CA VAL A 20 5.31 0.97 2.02
C VAL A 20 4.90 2.31 2.59
N HIS A 21 5.79 3.30 2.52
CA HIS A 21 5.47 4.67 2.89
C HIS A 21 4.53 5.32 1.86
N ILE A 22 3.50 6.04 2.33
CA ILE A 22 2.43 6.60 1.48
C ILE A 22 2.97 7.53 0.42
N SER A 23 4.00 8.35 0.73
CA SER A 23 4.59 9.28 -0.23
C SER A 23 5.19 8.61 -1.48
N TYR A 24 5.49 7.31 -1.42
CA TYR A 24 6.01 6.56 -2.56
C TYR A 24 4.92 5.88 -3.38
N ILE A 25 3.67 5.90 -2.94
CA ILE A 25 2.54 5.32 -3.67
C ILE A 25 2.06 6.36 -4.69
N LYS A 26 2.14 6.01 -5.97
CA LYS A 26 1.65 6.85 -7.08
C LYS A 26 0.19 6.58 -7.43
N GLY A 27 -0.32 5.40 -7.07
CA GLY A 27 -1.71 5.06 -7.30
C GLY A 27 -1.96 3.56 -7.32
N LEU A 28 -3.18 3.21 -7.71
CA LEU A 28 -3.64 1.85 -7.84
C LEU A 28 -4.01 1.54 -9.29
N ASP A 29 -3.84 0.28 -9.65
CA ASP A 29 -4.23 -0.24 -10.96
C ASP A 29 -4.96 -1.58 -10.78
N LEU A 30 -5.95 -1.85 -11.61
CA LEU A 30 -6.73 -3.07 -11.56
C LEU A 30 -6.56 -3.82 -12.88
N ARG A 31 -5.83 -4.93 -12.85
CA ARG A 31 -5.55 -5.74 -14.04
C ARG A 31 -6.03 -7.17 -13.81
N SER A 32 -6.89 -7.66 -14.69
CA SER A 32 -7.38 -9.04 -14.63
C SER A 32 -7.94 -9.44 -13.25
N GLY A 33 -8.63 -8.50 -12.58
CA GLY A 33 -9.19 -8.71 -11.24
C GLY A 33 -8.20 -8.62 -10.07
N VAL A 34 -6.91 -8.37 -10.35
CA VAL A 34 -5.86 -8.19 -9.34
C VAL A 34 -5.55 -6.70 -9.19
N THR A 35 -5.55 -6.22 -7.95
CA THR A 35 -5.18 -4.83 -7.63
C THR A 35 -3.67 -4.73 -7.47
N PHE A 36 -3.06 -3.73 -8.09
CA PHE A 36 -1.64 -3.43 -8.01
C PHE A 36 -1.43 -2.03 -7.44
N VAL A 37 -0.43 -1.88 -6.58
CA VAL A 37 0.03 -0.58 -6.08
C VAL A 37 1.23 -0.16 -6.93
N LYS A 38 1.13 0.99 -7.58
CA LYS A 38 2.22 1.59 -8.36
C LYS A 38 3.08 2.45 -7.44
N LEU A 39 4.38 2.20 -7.44
CA LEU A 39 5.35 2.94 -6.65
C LEU A 39 6.09 3.99 -7.47
N SER A 40 6.72 4.95 -6.79
CA SER A 40 7.47 6.05 -7.40
C SER A 40 8.63 5.60 -8.29
N ASN A 41 9.23 4.45 -7.95
CA ASN A 41 10.35 3.82 -8.66
C ASN A 41 9.91 2.88 -9.80
N GLN A 42 8.68 3.03 -10.30
CA GLN A 42 8.10 2.19 -11.37
C GLN A 42 7.89 0.72 -10.97
N LYS A 43 8.15 0.32 -9.72
CA LYS A 43 7.79 -1.00 -9.23
C LYS A 43 6.30 -1.09 -8.97
N GLU A 44 5.79 -2.30 -9.08
CA GLU A 44 4.39 -2.62 -8.83
C GLU A 44 4.29 -3.75 -7.82
N LEU A 45 3.41 -3.60 -6.85
CA LEU A 45 3.15 -4.61 -5.83
C LEU A 45 1.73 -5.13 -5.97
N ALA A 46 1.60 -6.44 -6.11
CA ALA A 46 0.30 -7.09 -6.12
C ALA A 46 -0.32 -7.01 -4.72
N VAL A 47 -1.56 -6.53 -4.65
CA VAL A 47 -2.33 -6.48 -3.42
C VAL A 47 -3.09 -7.80 -3.26
N PRO A 48 -2.90 -8.53 -2.15
CA PRO A 48 -3.70 -9.72 -1.86
C PRO A 48 -5.19 -9.37 -1.84
N ARG A 49 -6.05 -10.23 -2.43
CA ARG A 49 -7.50 -10.00 -2.54
C ARG A 49 -8.14 -9.53 -1.23
N ARG A 50 -7.79 -10.18 -0.11
CA ARG A 50 -8.26 -9.86 1.26
C ARG A 50 -7.97 -8.43 1.74
N LYS A 51 -6.95 -7.76 1.19
CA LYS A 51 -6.57 -6.38 1.53
C LYS A 51 -6.98 -5.36 0.47
N SER A 52 -7.43 -5.81 -0.70
CA SER A 52 -7.69 -4.94 -1.85
C SER A 52 -8.76 -3.88 -1.57
N ALA A 53 -9.78 -4.20 -0.77
CA ALA A 53 -10.81 -3.23 -0.37
C ALA A 53 -10.24 -2.19 0.61
N SER A 54 -9.54 -2.63 1.64
CA SER A 54 -8.96 -1.75 2.66
C SER A 54 -7.91 -0.79 2.07
N ILE A 55 -7.04 -1.27 1.18
CA ILE A 55 -6.02 -0.43 0.54
C ILE A 55 -6.66 0.58 -0.41
N ARG A 56 -7.72 0.18 -1.13
CA ARG A 56 -8.47 1.13 -1.97
C ARG A 56 -9.11 2.23 -1.14
N ALA A 57 -9.72 1.89 0.00
CA ALA A 57 -10.31 2.90 0.89
C ALA A 57 -9.24 3.86 1.45
N LEU A 58 -8.10 3.34 1.91
CA LEU A 58 -6.99 4.14 2.45
C LEU A 58 -6.40 5.13 1.43
N LEU A 59 -6.34 4.76 0.15
CA LEU A 59 -5.75 5.58 -0.91
C LEU A 59 -6.76 6.46 -1.66
N ALA A 60 -8.06 6.29 -1.38
CA ALA A 60 -9.11 7.17 -1.88
C ALA A 60 -9.44 8.33 -0.92
N SER A 61 -8.82 8.33 0.27
CA SER A 61 -8.91 9.38 1.30
C SER A 61 -7.91 10.50 1.01
#